data_AF-A0A0B7GXQ9-F1
#
_entry.id   AF-A0A0B7GXQ9-F1
#
_cell.length_a   1.000
_cell.length_b   1.000
_cell.length_c   1.000
_cell.angle_alpha   90.00
_cell.angle_beta   90.00
_cell.angle_gamma   90.00
#
_symmetry.space_group_name_H-M   'P 1'
#
loop_
_entity.id
_entity.type
_entity.pdbx_description
1 polymer ?
#
loop_
_entity_poly.entity_id
_entity_poly.type
_entity_poly.pdbx_seq_one_letter_code
_entity_poly.pdbx_strand_id
1 'polypeptide(L)'
;MKRTQHGFYIFCIIVFAGTLFLSSCKTKPPAVISAPAEIVEIVKAEIQIADRFHMSYCDLPCTVYFSDGSEESFTTDVRGKIYIPIKADGITKVSYNFKKYKRKEGRLLAKKDFSNVKLLQIPLNSDIQDIPLDVRADDRCLIILKNRE
;
A
#
# COMPACT_ATOMS: atom_id res chain seq x y z
N MET A 1 54.05 -50.46 -5.54
CA MET A 1 53.25 -49.49 -6.34
C MET A 1 52.30 -48.76 -5.40
N LYS A 2 52.74 -47.65 -4.79
CA LYS A 2 51.95 -46.83 -3.84
C LYS A 2 52.00 -45.38 -4.34
N ARG A 3 51.06 -44.97 -5.21
CA ARG A 3 50.94 -43.60 -5.72
C ARG A 3 49.48 -43.27 -6.05
N THR A 4 48.59 -43.34 -5.05
CA THR A 4 47.18 -42.97 -5.28
C THR A 4 46.43 -42.55 -4.01
N GLN A 5 47.12 -42.04 -2.98
CA GLN A 5 46.44 -41.51 -1.77
C GLN A 5 46.72 -40.03 -1.48
N HIS A 6 47.74 -39.41 -2.09
CA HIS A 6 48.03 -37.99 -1.84
C HIS A 6 47.15 -37.02 -2.65
N GLY A 7 46.64 -37.42 -3.82
CA GLY A 7 45.79 -36.55 -4.65
C GLY A 7 44.43 -36.25 -4.01
N PHE A 8 43.85 -37.23 -3.30
CA PHE A 8 42.54 -37.08 -2.65
C PHE A 8 42.60 -36.14 -1.44
N TYR A 9 43.69 -36.22 -0.65
CA TYR A 9 43.89 -35.35 0.50
C TYR A 9 44.13 -33.89 0.10
N ILE A 10 44.89 -33.64 -0.98
CA ILE A 10 45.13 -32.28 -1.48
C ILE A 10 43.83 -31.67 -2.02
N PHE A 11 42.98 -32.47 -2.70
CA PHE A 11 41.68 -32.00 -3.18
C PHE A 11 40.74 -31.63 -2.01
N CYS A 12 40.71 -32.41 -0.93
CA CYS A 12 39.90 -32.09 0.25
C CYS A 12 40.37 -30.83 0.99
N ILE A 13 41.68 -30.55 1.04
CA ILE A 13 42.20 -29.33 1.69
C ILE A 13 41.83 -28.07 0.90
N ILE A 14 41.84 -28.12 -0.43
CA ILE A 14 41.49 -26.95 -1.28
C ILE A 14 39.99 -26.61 -1.17
N VAL A 15 39.11 -27.62 -1.08
CA VAL A 15 37.66 -27.41 -0.91
C VAL A 15 37.32 -26.89 0.50
N PHE A 16 38.04 -27.33 1.53
CA PHE A 16 37.84 -26.83 2.90
C PHE A 16 38.43 -25.43 3.13
N ALA A 17 39.50 -25.05 2.41
CA ALA A 17 40.07 -23.71 2.45
C ALA A 17 39.23 -22.66 1.68
N GLY A 18 38.47 -23.08 0.67
CA GLY A 18 37.59 -22.19 -0.11
C GLY A 18 36.28 -21.79 0.59
N THR A 19 35.91 -22.45 1.69
CA THR A 19 34.61 -22.23 2.38
C THR A 19 34.69 -21.34 3.62
N LEU A 20 35.87 -20.82 3.97
CA LEU A 20 36.09 -20.02 5.19
C LEU A 20 36.30 -18.51 4.95
N PHE A 21 36.05 -17.99 3.74
CA PHE A 21 36.22 -16.57 3.40
C PHE A 21 34.93 -15.83 3.05
N LEU A 22 33.82 -16.12 3.74
CA LEU A 22 32.67 -15.21 3.83
C LEU A 22 32.49 -14.71 5.27
N SER A 23 33.58 -14.16 5.81
CA SER A 23 33.59 -13.36 7.04
C SER A 23 32.80 -12.07 6.80
N SER A 24 31.51 -12.11 7.12
CA SER A 24 30.67 -11.00 7.57
C SER A 24 31.29 -9.60 7.47
N CYS A 25 31.06 -8.92 6.35
CA CYS A 25 31.15 -7.45 6.29
C CYS A 25 30.02 -6.86 7.15
N LYS A 26 30.26 -6.70 8.45
CA LYS A 26 29.44 -5.83 9.32
C LYS A 26 29.87 -4.39 9.07
N THR A 27 29.32 -3.77 8.03
CA THR A 27 29.38 -2.32 7.87
C THR A 27 28.55 -1.72 9.01
N LYS A 28 29.21 -1.22 10.06
CA LYS A 28 28.56 -0.34 11.02
C LYS A 28 28.11 0.90 10.24
N PRO A 29 26.81 1.23 10.18
CA PRO A 29 26.42 2.52 9.62
C PRO A 29 27.05 3.61 10.51
N PRO A 30 27.65 4.66 9.92
CA PRO A 30 28.10 5.80 10.70
C PRO A 30 26.88 6.37 11.43
N ALA A 31 27.02 6.56 12.74
CA ALA A 31 26.05 7.27 13.55
C ALA A 31 25.98 8.71 13.06
N VAL A 32 25.09 8.96 12.09
CA VAL A 32 24.65 10.31 11.78
C VAL A 32 23.66 10.67 12.88
N ILE A 33 24.16 11.43 13.84
CA ILE A 33 23.37 12.26 14.74
C ILE A 33 22.66 13.27 13.84
N SER A 34 21.51 12.89 13.31
CA SER A 34 20.51 13.83 12.81
C SER A 34 19.43 13.90 13.86
N ALA A 35 19.09 15.14 14.22
CA ALA A 35 18.10 15.62 15.17
C ALA A 35 16.91 14.69 15.38
N PRO A 36 16.23 14.73 16.55
CA PRO A 36 14.95 14.06 16.69
C PRO A 36 14.05 14.63 15.59
N ALA A 37 13.81 13.82 14.56
CA ALA A 37 12.70 14.06 13.69
C ALA A 37 11.51 14.04 14.63
N GLU A 38 10.93 15.21 14.89
CA GLU A 38 9.53 15.28 15.27
C GLU A 38 8.82 14.34 14.31
N ILE A 39 8.43 13.18 14.82
CA ILE A 39 7.49 12.32 14.14
C ILE A 39 6.21 13.11 14.25
N VAL A 40 6.03 14.08 13.35
CA VAL A 40 4.73 14.68 13.10
C VAL A 40 3.90 13.48 12.68
N GLU A 41 3.07 12.97 13.59
CA GLU A 41 2.04 12.01 13.26
C GLU A 41 1.20 12.68 12.19
N ILE A 42 1.50 12.37 10.93
CA ILE A 42 0.71 12.85 9.81
C ILE A 42 -0.64 12.16 10.00
N VAL A 43 -1.57 12.91 10.56
CA VAL A 43 -2.95 12.51 10.73
C VAL A 43 -3.51 12.18 9.35
N LYS A 44 -3.99 10.95 9.18
CA LYS A 44 -4.37 10.40 7.87
C LYS A 44 -5.78 9.87 7.92
N ALA A 45 -6.57 10.28 6.93
CA ALA A 45 -7.81 9.58 6.61
C ALA A 45 -7.51 8.37 5.72
N GLU A 46 -8.22 7.28 5.92
CA GLU A 46 -8.18 6.10 5.06
C GLU A 46 -9.50 6.00 4.29
N ILE A 47 -9.42 5.99 2.96
CA ILE A 47 -10.59 5.69 2.12
C ILE A 47 -10.28 4.43 1.33
N GLN A 48 -11.18 3.45 1.45
CA GLN A 48 -11.09 2.19 0.73
C GLN A 48 -12.28 2.04 -0.22
N ILE A 49 -12.06 1.50 -1.42
CA ILE A 49 -13.11 1.25 -2.40
C ILE A 49 -13.07 -0.20 -2.92
N ALA A 50 -14.24 -0.83 -2.95
CA ALA A 50 -14.44 -2.19 -3.44
C ALA A 50 -15.77 -2.33 -4.20
N ASP A 51 -15.90 -3.40 -4.97
CA ASP A 51 -17.15 -3.74 -5.64
C ASP A 51 -18.13 -4.45 -4.69
N ARG A 52 -19.33 -4.75 -5.19
CA ARG A 52 -20.36 -5.50 -4.45
C ARG A 52 -19.93 -6.89 -3.97
N PHE A 53 -18.89 -7.47 -4.57
CA PHE A 53 -18.32 -8.77 -4.17
C PHE A 53 -17.16 -8.59 -3.20
N HIS A 54 -16.97 -7.37 -2.67
CA HIS A 54 -15.90 -6.99 -1.77
C HIS A 54 -14.52 -7.17 -2.37
N MET A 55 -14.39 -7.08 -3.69
CA MET A 55 -13.11 -7.09 -4.39
C MET A 55 -12.66 -5.65 -4.59
N SER A 56 -11.47 -5.30 -4.07
CA SER A 56 -10.95 -3.93 -4.14
C SER A 56 -10.72 -3.44 -5.58
N TYR A 57 -10.84 -2.13 -5.80
CA TYR A 57 -10.39 -1.50 -7.05
C TYR A 57 -8.92 -1.08 -6.92
N CYS A 58 -8.01 -1.90 -7.46
CA CYS A 58 -6.57 -1.63 -7.51
C CYS A 58 -6.22 -0.68 -8.66
N ASP A 59 -5.26 0.24 -8.46
CA ASP A 59 -4.77 1.22 -9.44
C ASP A 59 -5.87 2.09 -10.07
N LEU A 60 -6.91 2.41 -9.30
CA LEU A 60 -7.99 3.29 -9.73
C LEU A 60 -7.61 4.75 -9.44
N PRO A 61 -7.50 5.61 -10.47
CA PRO A 61 -7.24 7.03 -10.28
C PRO A 61 -8.43 7.73 -9.62
N CYS A 62 -8.14 8.66 -8.73
CA CYS A 62 -9.15 9.47 -8.07
C CYS A 62 -8.63 10.85 -7.68
N THR A 63 -9.56 11.78 -7.50
CA THR A 63 -9.30 13.13 -7.00
C THR A 63 -10.08 13.34 -5.71
N VAL A 64 -9.38 13.75 -4.66
CA VAL A 64 -9.96 14.05 -3.35
C VAL A 64 -10.15 15.55 -3.25
N TYR A 65 -11.33 15.98 -2.80
CA TYR A 65 -11.70 17.37 -2.58
C TYR A 65 -11.78 17.64 -1.08
N PHE A 66 -11.09 18.69 -0.64
CA PHE A 66 -11.01 19.08 0.76
C PHE A 66 -11.98 20.21 1.09
N SER A 67 -12.22 20.42 2.37
CA SER A 67 -13.17 21.43 2.88
C SER A 67 -12.69 22.87 2.64
N ASP A 68 -11.38 23.08 2.47
CA ASP A 68 -10.77 24.37 2.13
C ASP A 68 -10.87 24.70 0.63
N GLY A 69 -11.49 23.83 -0.17
CA GLY A 69 -11.64 23.96 -1.62
C GLY A 69 -10.44 23.46 -2.43
N SER A 70 -9.38 22.98 -1.77
CA SER A 70 -8.25 22.35 -2.46
C SER A 70 -8.60 20.95 -2.96
N GLU A 71 -7.82 20.45 -3.93
CA GLU A 71 -7.93 19.09 -4.45
C GLU A 71 -6.56 18.44 -4.60
N GLU A 72 -6.50 17.12 -4.43
CA GLU A 72 -5.27 16.34 -4.61
C GLU A 72 -5.59 15.02 -5.31
N SER A 73 -4.70 14.59 -6.21
CA SER A 73 -4.88 13.38 -7.03
C SER A 73 -4.17 12.19 -6.40
N PHE A 74 -4.86 11.06 -6.36
CA PHE A 74 -4.37 9.81 -5.80
C PHE A 74 -4.67 8.63 -6.73
N THR A 75 -4.01 7.51 -6.44
CA THR A 75 -4.30 6.22 -7.07
C THR A 75 -4.44 5.20 -5.96
N THR A 76 -5.47 4.37 -6.03
CA THR A 76 -5.70 3.33 -5.02
C THR A 76 -4.62 2.25 -5.05
N ASP A 77 -4.26 1.73 -3.88
CA ASP A 77 -3.36 0.58 -3.76
C ASP A 77 -4.05 -0.75 -4.13
N VAL A 78 -3.33 -1.86 -4.03
CA VAL A 78 -3.86 -3.22 -4.29
C VAL A 78 -5.08 -3.59 -3.43
N ARG A 79 -5.24 -2.96 -2.27
CA ARG A 79 -6.38 -3.14 -1.37
C ARG A 79 -7.50 -2.14 -1.64
N GLY A 80 -7.36 -1.30 -2.66
CA GLY A 80 -8.32 -0.25 -3.00
C GLY A 80 -8.26 0.94 -2.06
N LYS A 81 -7.15 1.13 -1.33
CA LYS A 81 -7.00 2.17 -0.32
C LYS A 81 -6.25 3.38 -0.85
N ILE A 82 -6.60 4.54 -0.32
CA ILE A 82 -5.81 5.76 -0.36
C ILE A 82 -5.65 6.27 1.07
N TYR A 83 -4.45 6.73 1.41
CA TYR A 83 -4.15 7.37 2.69
C TYR A 83 -3.92 8.85 2.43
N ILE A 84 -4.81 9.67 2.95
CA ILE A 84 -4.86 11.09 2.62
C ILE A 84 -4.32 11.85 3.83
N PRO A 85 -3.21 12.59 3.70
CA PRO A 85 -2.76 13.48 4.77
C PRO A 85 -3.81 14.59 4.94
N ILE A 86 -4.47 14.63 6.09
CA ILE A 86 -5.51 15.63 6.35
C ILE A 86 -4.81 16.95 6.68
N LYS A 87 -4.73 17.85 5.69
CA LYS A 87 -4.16 19.21 5.83
C LYS A 87 -5.22 20.26 6.24
N ALA A 88 -6.49 19.96 5.99
CA ALA A 88 -7.65 20.83 6.21
C ALA A 88 -8.68 20.13 7.11
N ASP A 89 -9.80 20.78 7.44
CA ASP A 89 -10.81 20.28 8.39
C ASP A 89 -11.50 18.95 7.99
N GLY A 90 -11.32 18.49 6.74
CA GLY A 90 -11.81 17.20 6.27
C GLY A 90 -11.97 17.10 4.77
N ILE A 91 -12.42 15.93 4.31
CA ILE A 91 -12.69 15.58 2.92
C ILE A 91 -14.19 15.70 2.66
N THR A 92 -14.56 16.42 1.60
CA THR A 92 -15.96 16.67 1.21
C THR A 92 -16.43 15.76 0.08
N LYS A 93 -15.50 15.31 -0.78
CA LYS A 93 -15.83 14.47 -1.94
C LYS A 93 -14.61 13.68 -2.42
N VAL A 94 -14.85 12.51 -2.98
CA VAL A 94 -13.87 11.82 -3.83
C VAL A 94 -14.49 11.53 -5.19
N SER A 95 -13.76 11.86 -6.25
CA SER A 95 -14.13 11.57 -7.63
C SER A 95 -13.26 10.43 -8.17
N TYR A 96 -13.86 9.29 -8.45
CA TYR A 96 -13.17 8.14 -9.04
C TYR A 96 -13.32 8.13 -10.57
N ASN A 97 -12.22 7.91 -11.30
CA ASN A 97 -12.22 7.92 -12.76
C ASN A 97 -12.06 6.50 -13.35
N PHE A 98 -13.17 5.94 -13.81
CA PHE A 98 -13.28 4.64 -14.44
C PHE A 98 -13.11 4.66 -15.98
N LYS A 99 -13.05 5.82 -16.65
CA LYS A 99 -13.09 5.94 -18.14
C LYS A 99 -12.10 5.05 -18.88
N LYS A 100 -10.88 4.91 -18.34
CA LYS A 100 -9.82 4.07 -18.91
C LYS A 100 -9.41 2.95 -17.94
N TYR A 101 -10.19 2.77 -16.88
CA TYR A 101 -9.87 1.80 -15.85
C TYR A 101 -10.14 0.40 -16.38
N LYS A 102 -9.11 -0.44 -16.36
CA LYS A 102 -9.24 -1.88 -16.59
C LYS A 102 -9.12 -2.56 -15.24
N ARG A 103 -10.08 -3.43 -14.93
CA ARG A 103 -10.07 -4.22 -13.69
C ARG A 103 -8.76 -5.00 -13.60
N LYS A 104 -7.92 -4.64 -12.64
CA LYS A 104 -6.71 -5.40 -12.27
C LYS A 104 -7.04 -6.39 -11.17
N GLU A 105 -6.13 -7.31 -10.89
CA GLU A 105 -6.21 -8.20 -9.72
C GLU A 105 -6.25 -7.34 -8.45
N GLY A 106 -7.46 -7.12 -7.94
CA GLY A 106 -7.69 -6.57 -6.62
C GLY A 106 -7.53 -7.63 -5.55
N ARG A 107 -7.76 -7.23 -4.30
CA ARG A 107 -7.79 -8.13 -3.15
C ARG A 107 -9.23 -8.23 -2.64
N LEU A 108 -9.64 -9.46 -2.35
CA LEU A 108 -10.87 -9.69 -1.60
C LEU A 108 -10.70 -9.15 -0.17
N LEU A 109 -11.61 -8.26 0.24
CA LEU A 109 -11.58 -7.66 1.56
C LEU A 109 -11.86 -8.72 2.65
N ALA A 110 -11.13 -8.61 3.75
CA ALA A 110 -11.33 -9.48 4.90
C ALA A 110 -12.33 -8.85 5.88
N LYS A 111 -12.93 -9.65 6.78
CA LYS A 111 -13.87 -9.17 7.81
C LYS A 111 -13.33 -7.96 8.61
N LYS A 112 -12.03 -7.93 8.90
CA LYS A 112 -11.37 -6.82 9.61
C LYS A 112 -11.42 -5.48 8.85
N ASP A 113 -11.54 -5.52 7.53
CA ASP A 113 -11.59 -4.31 6.69
C ASP A 113 -12.95 -3.60 6.80
N PHE A 114 -13.97 -4.30 7.32
CA PHE A 114 -15.29 -3.75 7.62
C PHE A 114 -15.43 -3.30 9.08
N SER A 115 -14.39 -3.45 9.90
CA SER A 115 -14.43 -3.10 11.32
C SER A 115 -13.97 -1.66 11.53
N ASN A 116 -14.73 -0.89 12.30
CA ASN A 116 -14.44 0.52 12.62
C ASN A 116 -14.27 1.38 11.37
N VAL A 117 -15.17 1.23 10.40
CA VAL A 117 -15.21 2.04 9.18
C VAL A 117 -16.60 2.64 8.97
N LYS A 118 -16.65 3.84 8.42
CA LYS A 118 -17.86 4.42 7.84
C LYS A 118 -18.14 3.72 6.51
N LEU A 119 -19.17 2.88 6.47
CA LEU A 119 -19.54 2.13 5.27
C LEU A 119 -20.50 2.95 4.40
N LEU A 120 -20.17 3.11 3.12
CA LEU A 120 -21.02 3.74 2.11
C LEU A 120 -21.28 2.74 0.98
N GLN A 121 -22.55 2.56 0.62
CA GLN A 121 -22.93 1.71 -0.49
C GLN A 121 -23.56 2.57 -1.59
N ILE A 122 -22.93 2.63 -2.75
CA ILE A 122 -23.27 3.60 -3.79
C ILE A 122 -23.42 2.86 -5.14
N PRO A 123 -24.47 3.11 -5.92
CA PRO A 123 -24.58 2.57 -7.26
C PRO A 123 -23.53 3.19 -8.19
N LEU A 124 -22.85 2.36 -8.97
CA LEU A 124 -21.93 2.80 -10.03
C LEU A 124 -22.75 3.22 -11.26
N ASN A 125 -22.90 4.53 -11.45
CA ASN A 125 -23.81 5.09 -12.45
C ASN A 125 -23.10 5.83 -13.60
N SER A 126 -21.80 6.06 -13.47
CA SER A 126 -21.01 6.87 -14.40
C SER A 126 -19.55 6.45 -14.41
N ASP A 127 -18.86 6.75 -15.52
CA ASP A 127 -17.42 6.54 -15.63
C ASP A 127 -16.62 7.47 -14.73
N ILE A 128 -17.16 8.63 -14.39
CA ILE A 128 -16.61 9.51 -13.34
C ILE A 128 -17.62 9.48 -12.21
N GLN A 129 -17.24 8.88 -11.08
CA GLN A 129 -18.11 8.67 -9.94
C GLN A 129 -17.73 9.64 -8.83
N ASP A 130 -18.53 10.69 -8.70
CA ASP A 130 -18.43 11.63 -7.60
C ASP A 130 -19.16 11.07 -6.37
N ILE A 131 -18.45 10.98 -5.26
CA ILE A 131 -18.93 10.42 -4.00
C ILE A 131 -18.78 11.49 -2.92
N PRO A 132 -19.89 12.06 -2.42
CA PRO A 132 -19.83 12.98 -1.31
C PRO A 132 -19.40 12.22 -0.04
N LEU A 133 -18.45 12.80 0.68
CA LEU A 133 -17.90 12.25 1.91
C LEU A 133 -17.91 13.32 3.00
N ASP A 134 -17.93 12.86 4.24
CA ASP A 134 -17.62 13.66 5.42
C ASP A 134 -16.70 12.78 6.24
N VAL A 135 -15.39 12.93 5.99
CA VAL A 135 -14.31 12.12 6.54
C VAL A 135 -13.25 13.08 7.06
N ARG A 136 -12.90 12.93 8.33
CA ARG A 136 -11.93 13.79 9.02
C ARG A 136 -10.63 13.04 9.28
N ALA A 137 -9.74 13.71 9.99
CA ALA A 137 -8.61 13.11 10.67
C ALA A 137 -8.96 11.75 11.32
N ASP A 138 -8.13 10.73 11.08
CA ASP A 138 -8.22 9.37 11.64
C ASP A 138 -9.47 8.55 11.28
N ASP A 139 -10.39 9.11 10.49
CA ASP A 139 -11.53 8.38 9.98
C ASP A 139 -11.12 7.35 8.93
N ARG A 140 -11.82 6.22 8.96
CA ARG A 140 -11.70 5.16 7.97
C ARG A 140 -13.04 5.00 7.26
N CYS A 141 -13.06 5.15 5.94
CA CYS A 141 -14.26 5.03 5.13
C CYS A 141 -14.11 3.87 4.15
N LEU A 142 -15.15 3.03 4.03
CA LEU A 142 -15.22 1.97 3.04
C LEU A 142 -16.40 2.23 2.10
N ILE A 143 -16.09 2.36 0.81
CA ILE A 143 -17.05 2.56 -0.26
C ILE A 143 -17.25 1.23 -0.99
N ILE A 144 -18.48 0.76 -1.05
CA ILE A 144 -18.89 -0.41 -1.83
C ILE A 144 -19.70 0.07 -3.03
N LEU A 145 -19.15 -0.11 -4.23
CA LEU A 145 -19.84 0.15 -5.47
C LEU A 145 -20.77 -0.99 -5.85
N LYS A 146 -22.07 -0.70 -5.93
CA LYS A 146 -23.08 -1.63 -6.44
C LYS A 146 -23.15 -1.49 -7.96
N ASN A 147 -23.17 -2.61 -8.67
CA ASN A 147 -23.44 -2.58 -10.12
C ASN A 147 -24.85 -2.02 -10.38
N ARG A 148 -25.06 -1.42 -11.55
CA ARG A 148 -26.41 -1.24 -12.09
C ARG A 148 -27.10 -2.60 -12.18
N GLU A 149 -28.28 -2.69 -11.58
CA GLU A 149 -29.22 -3.78 -11.82
C GLU A 149 -29.78 -3.69 -13.25
#